data_AF-A0A1J5HWH8-F1
#
_entry.id   AF-A0A1J5HWH8-F1
#
_cell.length_a   1.000
_cell.length_b   1.000
_cell.length_c   1.000
_cell.angle_alpha   90.00
_cell.angle_beta   90.00
_cell.angle_gamma   90.00
#
_symmetry.space_group_name_H-M   'P 1'
#
loop_
_entity.id
_entity.type
_entity.pdbx_description
1 polymer ?
#
loop_
_entity_poly.entity_id
_entity_poly.type
_entity_poly.pdbx_seq_one_letter_code
_entity_poly.pdbx_strand_id
1 'polypeptide(L)'
;MKQYKKFNAGGKYSGAVRNIPVNISVEDIMRDASAGLEHIAEEAGLSVVSLLMDGERQRLLEAGRGYRHGGQPGYICLNGRKVAVESLRSRNRKGREVPLETYKAFQGKGELPRRAFGDMIRGVSTRDYKAGVTGFMRGYGISKSAVSRNFIVAAEKHLQELMERRIDAIDPVAIFIDGKGFGDILLVVAIGVDRHGTKHTLGLWQGATENAAVCEGLLNDLIKRGLDPQKRYLFIIDGAKALKKAIGKVFGGLALTQRCQEHKKRNVTEHLPDSLQPEFRRKLNAAYAMTGYADAKNALYSCVRELEHINPSAARSLEEGLEETLTLHRLGVSEKLRESLRTTNCIESAFSSVGYRTSRVKRWRDGAQTQRWAASALLFAEERWHRVSGWRY
;
A
#
# COMPACT_ATOMS: atom_id res chain seq x y z
N MET A 1 -68.39 61.46 14.18
CA MET A 1 -68.83 60.05 14.18
C MET A 1 -68.95 59.58 12.74
N LYS A 2 -67.93 58.87 12.21
CA LYS A 2 -67.87 58.51 10.78
C LYS A 2 -68.63 57.20 10.50
N GLN A 3 -69.47 57.27 9.48
CA GLN A 3 -70.39 56.26 8.95
C GLN A 3 -69.69 54.97 8.48
N TYR A 4 -70.39 53.84 8.69
CA TYR A 4 -70.21 52.62 7.91
C TYR A 4 -70.63 52.87 6.45
N LYS A 5 -69.74 52.58 5.49
CA LYS A 5 -70.10 52.36 4.07
C LYS A 5 -69.50 51.03 3.62
N LYS A 6 -70.39 50.11 3.22
CA LYS A 6 -70.10 48.92 2.42
C LYS A 6 -69.32 49.33 1.17
N PHE A 7 -68.26 48.59 0.83
CA PHE A 7 -67.63 48.64 -0.49
C PHE A 7 -67.38 47.24 -1.02
N ASN A 8 -67.50 47.13 -2.35
CA ASN A 8 -67.91 45.96 -3.13
C ASN A 8 -66.91 44.79 -3.15
N ALA A 9 -67.49 43.59 -3.22
CA ALA A 9 -66.85 42.39 -3.73
C ALA A 9 -66.56 42.55 -5.23
N GLY A 10 -65.29 42.40 -5.63
CA GLY A 10 -64.89 42.52 -7.03
C GLY A 10 -63.38 42.58 -7.25
N GLY A 11 -62.60 41.72 -6.59
CA GLY A 11 -61.17 41.56 -6.84
C GLY A 11 -60.85 40.11 -7.15
N LYS A 12 -60.76 39.76 -8.44
CA LYS A 12 -60.23 38.45 -8.86
C LYS A 12 -58.74 38.40 -8.48
N TYR A 13 -58.39 37.74 -7.39
CA TYR A 13 -57.01 37.34 -7.13
C TYR A 13 -56.68 36.16 -8.06
N SER A 14 -56.17 36.45 -9.26
CA SER A 14 -55.48 35.45 -10.08
C SER A 14 -54.08 35.24 -9.51
N GLY A 15 -53.99 34.45 -8.43
CA GLY A 15 -52.72 33.94 -7.92
C GLY A 15 -52.15 32.93 -8.90
N ALA A 16 -51.38 33.40 -9.88
CA ALA A 16 -50.60 32.52 -10.74
C ALA A 16 -49.58 31.78 -9.86
N VAL A 17 -49.81 30.48 -9.63
CA VAL A 17 -48.79 29.57 -9.12
C VAL A 17 -47.68 29.57 -10.17
N ARG A 18 -46.62 30.36 -9.94
CA ARG A 18 -45.40 30.24 -10.73
C ARG A 18 -44.80 28.88 -10.38
N ASN A 19 -44.97 27.90 -11.29
CA ASN A 19 -44.12 26.71 -11.30
C ASN A 19 -42.68 27.21 -11.44
N ILE A 20 -41.95 27.27 -10.34
CA ILE A 20 -40.50 27.44 -10.36
C ILE A 20 -39.97 26.06 -10.76
N PRO A 21 -39.39 25.87 -11.96
CA PRO A 21 -38.82 24.59 -12.32
C PRO A 21 -37.62 24.33 -11.40
N VAL A 22 -37.80 23.43 -10.44
CA VAL A 22 -36.68 22.91 -9.64
C VAL A 22 -35.98 21.89 -10.52
N ASN A 23 -34.89 22.30 -11.13
CA ASN A 23 -34.07 21.42 -11.97
C ASN A 23 -33.16 20.60 -11.04
N ILE A 24 -33.72 19.55 -10.42
CA ILE A 24 -32.94 18.62 -9.59
C ILE A 24 -32.22 17.66 -10.53
N SER A 25 -30.89 17.63 -10.47
CA SER A 25 -30.14 16.68 -11.29
C SER A 25 -30.38 15.25 -10.81
N VAL A 26 -30.38 14.29 -11.73
CA VAL A 26 -30.45 12.86 -11.38
C VAL A 26 -29.29 12.47 -10.46
N GLU A 27 -28.14 13.13 -10.58
CA GLU A 27 -26.98 12.93 -9.71
C GLU A 27 -27.25 13.36 -8.26
N ASP A 28 -27.97 14.47 -8.05
CA ASP A 28 -28.32 14.92 -6.70
C ASP A 28 -29.39 14.01 -6.08
N ILE A 29 -30.39 13.58 -6.86
CA ILE A 29 -31.38 12.58 -6.41
C ILE A 29 -30.69 11.27 -6.03
N MET A 30 -29.73 10.80 -6.84
CA MET A 30 -28.97 9.59 -6.56
C MET A 30 -28.07 9.73 -5.32
N ARG A 31 -27.46 10.91 -5.12
CA ARG A 31 -26.66 11.21 -3.92
C ARG A 31 -27.53 11.19 -2.66
N ASP A 32 -28.67 11.85 -2.70
CA ASP A 32 -29.62 11.91 -1.58
C ASP A 32 -30.23 10.52 -1.29
N ALA A 33 -30.55 9.75 -2.33
CA ALA A 33 -31.03 8.38 -2.19
C ALA A 33 -29.96 7.46 -1.58
N SER A 34 -28.71 7.55 -2.02
CA SER A 34 -27.58 6.82 -1.41
C SER A 34 -27.41 7.19 0.06
N ALA A 35 -27.44 8.48 0.39
CA ALA A 35 -27.34 8.94 1.78
C ALA A 35 -28.51 8.41 2.64
N GLY A 36 -29.72 8.38 2.10
CA GLY A 36 -30.89 7.81 2.76
C GLY A 36 -30.78 6.30 3.01
N LEU A 37 -30.26 5.54 2.03
CA LEU A 37 -30.02 4.10 2.17
C LEU A 37 -28.95 3.79 3.22
N GLU A 38 -27.86 4.56 3.24
CA GLU A 38 -26.83 4.44 4.29
C GLU A 38 -27.41 4.68 5.68
N HIS A 39 -28.28 5.68 5.82
CA HIS A 39 -28.93 5.99 7.10
C HIS A 39 -29.83 4.84 7.59
N ILE A 40 -30.68 4.29 6.72
CA ILE A 40 -31.54 3.16 7.05
C ILE A 40 -30.71 1.94 7.46
N ALA A 41 -29.64 1.65 6.74
CA ALA A 41 -28.74 0.55 7.06
C ALA A 41 -28.06 0.74 8.43
N GLU A 42 -27.65 1.97 8.76
CA GLU A 42 -27.04 2.30 10.06
C GLU A 42 -28.05 2.20 11.21
N GLU A 43 -29.30 2.68 11.05
CA GLU A 43 -30.35 2.57 12.07
C GLU A 43 -30.80 1.12 12.30
N ALA A 44 -30.96 0.35 11.23
CA ALA A 44 -31.25 -1.08 11.31
C ALA A 44 -30.11 -1.80 12.04
N GLY A 45 -28.85 -1.49 11.71
CA GLY A 45 -27.67 -2.02 12.38
C GLY A 45 -27.65 -1.71 13.88
N LEU A 46 -27.91 -0.46 14.27
CA LEU A 46 -28.01 -0.04 15.67
C LEU A 46 -29.09 -0.81 16.42
N SER A 47 -30.26 -0.96 15.81
CA SER A 47 -31.40 -1.68 16.39
C SER A 47 -31.05 -3.15 16.62
N VAL A 48 -30.43 -3.81 15.65
CA VAL A 48 -29.96 -5.19 15.77
C VAL A 48 -28.95 -5.33 16.91
N VAL A 49 -27.97 -4.43 17.01
CA VAL A 49 -26.96 -4.49 18.09
C VAL A 49 -27.60 -4.29 19.47
N SER A 50 -28.56 -3.36 19.60
CA SER A 50 -29.31 -3.18 20.85
C SER A 50 -30.05 -4.45 21.25
N LEU A 51 -30.76 -5.07 20.31
CA LEU A 51 -31.50 -6.31 20.55
C LEU A 51 -30.57 -7.48 20.96
N LEU A 52 -29.39 -7.58 20.37
CA LEU A 52 -28.39 -8.58 20.74
C LEU A 52 -27.88 -8.39 22.17
N MET A 53 -27.56 -7.14 22.55
CA MET A 53 -27.12 -6.81 23.91
C MET A 53 -28.22 -7.08 24.94
N ASP A 54 -29.46 -6.70 24.64
CA ASP A 54 -30.62 -6.96 25.49
C ASP A 54 -30.88 -8.46 25.64
N GLY A 55 -30.83 -9.22 24.54
CA GLY A 55 -31.01 -10.67 24.54
C GLY A 55 -29.91 -11.43 25.27
N GLU A 56 -28.65 -10.98 25.19
CA GLU A 56 -27.57 -11.54 26.02
C GLU A 56 -27.80 -11.24 27.50
N ARG A 57 -28.11 -9.98 27.84
CA ARG A 57 -28.42 -9.58 29.23
C ARG A 57 -29.57 -10.40 29.79
N GLN A 58 -30.66 -10.57 29.05
CA GLN A 58 -31.83 -11.33 29.48
C GLN A 58 -31.48 -12.79 29.78
N ARG A 59 -30.68 -13.44 28.92
CA ARG A 59 -30.18 -14.81 29.16
C ARG A 59 -29.29 -14.93 30.41
N LEU A 60 -28.54 -13.89 30.77
CA LEU A 60 -27.77 -13.87 32.02
C LEU A 60 -28.67 -13.80 33.25
N LEU A 61 -29.79 -13.08 33.17
CA LEU A 61 -30.79 -12.96 34.23
C LEU A 61 -31.53 -14.29 34.43
N GLU A 62 -32.04 -14.87 33.36
CA GLU A 62 -32.80 -16.14 33.37
C GLU A 62 -31.95 -17.30 33.89
N ALA A 63 -30.66 -17.33 33.55
CA ALA A 63 -29.73 -18.32 34.08
C ALA A 63 -29.33 -18.07 35.55
N GLY A 64 -29.84 -17.03 36.21
CA GLY A 64 -29.48 -16.67 37.59
C GLY A 64 -28.02 -16.23 37.77
N ARG A 65 -27.31 -15.94 36.67
CA ARG A 65 -25.88 -15.60 36.62
C ARG A 65 -25.62 -14.11 36.82
N GLY A 66 -26.65 -13.28 36.78
CA GLY A 66 -26.56 -11.86 37.14
C GLY A 66 -27.91 -11.18 37.34
N TYR A 67 -27.86 -9.90 37.68
CA TYR A 67 -28.98 -8.98 37.78
C TYR A 67 -28.68 -7.67 37.03
N ARG A 68 -29.74 -6.92 36.67
CA ARG A 68 -29.63 -5.66 35.91
C ARG A 68 -28.96 -4.58 36.76
N HIS A 69 -28.00 -3.86 36.18
CA HIS A 69 -27.29 -2.76 36.83
C HIS A 69 -27.28 -1.50 35.96
N GLY A 70 -28.45 -1.11 35.44
CA GLY A 70 -28.62 0.08 34.60
C GLY A 70 -27.86 0.02 33.28
N GLY A 71 -27.64 1.20 32.70
CA GLY A 71 -26.80 1.41 31.53
C GLY A 71 -25.75 2.50 31.81
N GLN A 72 -24.75 2.57 30.94
CA GLN A 72 -23.79 3.67 30.94
C GLN A 72 -23.58 4.17 29.52
N PRO A 73 -23.28 5.47 29.31
CA PRO A 73 -22.87 5.95 28.02
C PRO A 73 -21.67 5.15 27.49
N GLY A 74 -21.80 4.62 26.28
CA GLY A 74 -20.79 3.83 25.63
C GLY A 74 -20.77 4.09 24.13
N TYR A 75 -19.98 3.29 23.41
CA TYR A 75 -19.98 3.30 21.95
C TYR A 75 -19.84 1.88 21.40
N ILE A 76 -20.29 1.72 20.16
CA ILE A 76 -19.98 0.59 19.29
C ILE A 76 -19.33 1.12 18.01
N CYS A 77 -18.72 0.21 17.26
CA CYS A 77 -18.19 0.44 15.93
C CYS A 77 -19.17 -0.12 14.91
N LEU A 78 -19.74 0.75 14.08
CA LEU A 78 -20.56 0.39 12.93
C LEU A 78 -19.98 1.05 11.70
N ASN A 79 -19.77 0.28 10.64
CA ASN A 79 -19.16 0.74 9.40
C ASN A 79 -17.84 1.51 9.64
N GLY A 80 -17.02 1.12 10.63
CA GLY A 80 -15.78 1.84 10.97
C GLY A 80 -15.97 3.25 11.57
N ARG A 81 -17.16 3.56 12.10
CA ARG A 81 -17.47 4.79 12.86
C ARG A 81 -17.79 4.44 14.31
N LYS A 82 -17.47 5.34 15.25
CA LYS A 82 -17.93 5.21 16.64
C LYS A 82 -19.34 5.80 16.75
N VAL A 83 -20.31 4.95 17.05
CA VAL A 83 -21.70 5.35 17.29
C VAL A 83 -21.98 5.24 18.78
N ALA A 84 -22.53 6.32 19.36
CA ALA A 84 -22.90 6.36 20.76
C ALA A 84 -24.07 5.40 21.01
N VAL A 85 -23.95 4.60 22.06
CA VAL A 85 -25.01 3.69 22.52
C VAL A 85 -25.06 3.67 24.03
N GLU A 86 -26.18 3.25 24.59
CA GLU A 86 -26.23 2.89 26.00
C GLU A 86 -25.68 1.47 26.19
N SER A 87 -24.51 1.36 26.84
CA SER A 87 -23.93 0.08 27.21
C SER A 87 -24.69 -0.48 28.40
N LEU A 88 -25.41 -1.58 28.19
CA LEU A 88 -26.17 -2.26 29.23
C LEU A 88 -25.21 -2.94 30.22
N ARG A 89 -25.45 -2.76 31.52
CA ARG A 89 -24.61 -3.33 32.58
C ARG A 89 -25.35 -4.40 33.35
N SER A 90 -24.62 -5.46 33.69
CA SER A 90 -25.10 -6.56 34.53
C SER A 90 -24.07 -6.86 35.61
N ARG A 91 -24.52 -7.30 36.79
CA ARG A 91 -23.64 -7.74 37.87
C ARG A 91 -23.97 -9.15 38.30
N ASN A 92 -22.98 -9.92 38.72
CA ASN A 92 -23.20 -11.22 39.34
C ASN A 92 -23.62 -11.06 40.81
N ARG A 93 -23.98 -12.17 41.47
CA ARG A 93 -24.40 -12.18 42.89
C ARG A 93 -23.34 -11.69 43.88
N LYS A 94 -22.07 -11.61 43.47
CA LYS A 94 -20.96 -11.05 44.26
C LYS A 94 -20.74 -9.55 43.99
N GLY A 95 -21.67 -8.90 43.27
CA GLY A 95 -21.61 -7.49 42.92
C GLY A 95 -20.55 -7.15 41.87
N ARG A 96 -19.94 -8.13 41.19
CA ARG A 96 -18.95 -7.87 40.13
C ARG A 96 -19.64 -7.71 38.78
N GLU A 97 -19.15 -6.78 37.97
CA GLU A 97 -19.67 -6.55 36.63
C GLU A 97 -19.41 -7.74 35.71
N VAL A 98 -20.45 -8.13 34.98
CA VAL A 98 -20.40 -9.17 33.94
C VAL A 98 -20.49 -8.43 32.61
N PRO A 99 -19.38 -8.28 31.88
CA PRO A 99 -19.40 -7.60 30.60
C PRO A 99 -20.15 -8.44 29.57
N LEU A 100 -20.94 -7.78 28.72
CA LEU A 100 -21.61 -8.43 27.60
C LEU A 100 -20.61 -8.70 26.47
N GLU A 101 -20.54 -9.95 26.02
CA GLU A 101 -19.65 -10.36 24.92
C GLU A 101 -20.13 -9.77 23.59
N THR A 102 -21.44 -9.59 23.41
CA THR A 102 -22.01 -8.86 22.27
C THR A 102 -21.50 -7.41 22.23
N TYR A 103 -21.54 -6.71 23.37
CA TYR A 103 -21.02 -5.34 23.45
C TYR A 103 -19.52 -5.28 23.12
N LYS A 104 -18.71 -6.20 23.67
CA LYS A 104 -17.29 -6.30 23.35
C LYS A 104 -17.02 -6.59 21.87
N ALA A 105 -17.82 -7.46 21.24
CA ALA A 105 -17.67 -7.80 19.83
C ALA A 105 -17.86 -6.57 18.93
N PHE A 106 -18.85 -5.73 19.25
CA PHE A 106 -19.12 -4.49 18.52
C PHE A 106 -18.23 -3.30 18.94
N GLN A 107 -17.30 -3.45 19.88
CA GLN A 107 -16.29 -2.41 20.16
C GLN A 107 -15.17 -2.35 19.10
N GLY A 108 -15.18 -3.23 18.10
CA GLY A 108 -14.50 -3.00 16.81
C GLY A 108 -12.97 -3.04 16.85
N LYS A 109 -12.37 -4.03 17.54
CA LYS A 109 -10.90 -4.17 17.63
C LYS A 109 -10.19 -4.24 16.26
N GLY A 110 -10.88 -4.62 15.17
CA GLY A 110 -10.29 -4.74 13.83
C GLY A 110 -10.78 -3.74 12.77
N GLU A 111 -12.04 -3.27 12.84
CA GLU A 111 -12.61 -2.41 11.79
C GLU A 111 -12.01 -1.01 11.77
N LEU A 112 -11.81 -0.40 12.95
CA LEU A 112 -11.26 0.94 13.03
C LEU A 112 -9.80 1.01 12.55
N PRO A 113 -8.89 0.09 12.94
CA PRO A 113 -7.56 -0.03 12.34
C PRO A 113 -7.60 -0.23 10.82
N ARG A 114 -8.43 -1.17 10.32
CA ARG A 114 -8.53 -1.47 8.89
C ARG A 114 -8.99 -0.27 8.07
N ARG A 115 -10.01 0.46 8.55
CA ARG A 115 -10.52 1.67 7.87
C ARG A 115 -9.52 2.82 7.95
N ALA A 116 -8.98 3.10 9.14
CA ALA A 116 -7.96 4.14 9.30
C ALA A 116 -6.74 3.87 8.41
N PHE A 117 -6.31 2.62 8.31
CA PHE A 117 -5.32 2.17 7.36
C PHE A 117 -5.74 2.45 5.91
N GLY A 118 -6.91 1.97 5.50
CA GLY A 118 -7.42 2.12 4.15
C GLY A 118 -7.53 3.58 3.70
N ASP A 119 -7.95 4.48 4.57
CA ASP A 119 -8.11 5.90 4.26
C ASP A 119 -6.75 6.60 4.22
N MET A 120 -5.87 6.32 5.20
CA MET A 120 -4.52 6.91 5.25
C MET A 120 -3.63 6.42 4.10
N ILE A 121 -3.66 5.11 3.79
CA ILE A 121 -2.94 4.56 2.65
C ILE A 121 -3.53 5.05 1.33
N ARG A 122 -4.75 5.59 1.27
CA ARG A 122 -5.33 6.25 0.08
C ARG A 122 -5.08 7.77 0.03
N GLY A 123 -4.50 8.34 1.08
CA GLY A 123 -4.07 9.74 1.12
C GLY A 123 -4.94 10.69 1.96
N VAL A 124 -5.95 10.17 2.66
CA VAL A 124 -6.74 10.94 3.63
C VAL A 124 -5.84 11.24 4.83
N SER A 125 -5.52 12.52 5.05
CA SER A 125 -4.68 12.90 6.18
C SER A 125 -5.43 12.70 7.50
N THR A 126 -4.70 12.52 8.61
CA THR A 126 -5.32 12.44 9.94
C THR A 126 -6.11 13.70 10.32
N ARG A 127 -5.86 14.84 9.66
CA ARG A 127 -6.60 16.09 9.83
C ARG A 127 -7.91 16.10 9.02
N ASP A 128 -7.86 15.60 7.80
CA ASP A 128 -9.00 15.58 6.87
C ASP A 128 -9.93 14.37 7.09
N TYR A 129 -9.47 13.37 7.85
CA TYR A 129 -10.26 12.19 8.22
C TYR A 129 -11.57 12.58 8.94
N LYS A 130 -11.55 13.66 9.74
CA LYS A 130 -12.76 14.15 10.41
C LYS A 130 -13.79 14.69 9.39
N ALA A 131 -13.32 15.30 8.29
CA ALA A 131 -14.17 15.85 7.24
C ALA A 131 -14.67 14.77 6.24
N GLY A 132 -13.91 13.69 6.04
CA GLY A 132 -14.34 12.55 5.21
C GLY A 132 -15.33 11.60 5.90
N VAL A 133 -15.53 11.73 7.21
CA VAL A 133 -16.39 10.83 8.02
C VAL A 133 -17.75 11.44 8.35
N THR A 134 -17.99 12.72 8.05
CA THR A 134 -19.26 13.41 8.31
C THR A 134 -20.38 12.96 7.38
N GLY A 135 -21.01 11.83 7.73
CA GLY A 135 -22.39 11.51 7.37
C GLY A 135 -23.32 11.90 8.53
N PHE A 136 -24.57 12.21 8.20
CA PHE A 136 -25.58 13.01 8.93
C PHE A 136 -26.00 12.61 10.37
N MET A 137 -25.33 11.64 11.01
CA MET A 137 -25.58 11.31 12.42
C MET A 137 -24.42 11.77 13.32
N ARG A 138 -24.74 12.09 14.58
CA ARG A 138 -23.79 12.49 15.65
C ARG A 138 -22.83 11.35 16.07
N GLY A 139 -22.20 10.67 15.11
CA GLY A 139 -21.07 9.80 15.38
C GLY A 139 -19.90 10.66 15.87
N TYR A 140 -19.19 10.19 16.90
CA TYR A 140 -17.97 10.86 17.32
C TYR A 140 -16.98 10.77 16.15
N GLY A 141 -16.67 11.92 15.53
CA GLY A 141 -15.54 12.00 14.61
C GLY A 141 -14.30 11.46 15.31
N ILE A 142 -13.67 10.44 14.73
CA ILE A 142 -12.47 9.83 15.30
C ILE A 142 -11.40 10.94 15.36
N SER A 143 -10.90 11.23 16.57
CA SER A 143 -9.89 12.27 16.73
C SER A 143 -8.64 11.95 15.93
N LYS A 144 -7.90 12.98 15.50
CA LYS A 144 -6.59 12.81 14.81
C LYS A 144 -5.69 11.78 15.50
N SER A 145 -5.63 11.84 16.83
CA SER A 145 -4.82 10.93 17.65
C SER A 145 -5.36 9.50 17.63
N ALA A 146 -6.69 9.31 17.59
CA ALA A 146 -7.30 7.99 17.48
C ALA A 146 -7.11 7.37 16.09
N VAL A 147 -7.22 8.16 15.00
CA VAL A 147 -6.90 7.71 13.64
C VAL A 147 -5.44 7.28 13.56
N SER A 148 -4.52 8.10 14.08
CA SER A 148 -3.09 7.78 14.10
C SER A 148 -2.78 6.49 14.87
N ARG A 149 -3.42 6.26 16.03
CA ARG A 149 -3.24 5.02 16.81
C ARG A 149 -3.77 3.80 16.06
N ASN A 150 -4.95 3.91 15.46
CA ASN A 150 -5.57 2.83 14.68
C ASN A 150 -4.74 2.49 13.44
N PHE A 151 -4.20 3.50 12.75
CA PHE A 151 -3.26 3.29 11.65
C PHE A 151 -2.00 2.56 12.11
N ILE A 152 -1.40 2.99 13.22
CA ILE A 152 -0.22 2.35 13.81
C ILE A 152 -0.47 0.86 14.06
N VAL A 153 -1.60 0.50 14.69
CA VAL A 153 -1.96 -0.89 14.97
C VAL A 153 -2.07 -1.71 13.68
N ALA A 154 -2.72 -1.18 12.65
CA ALA A 154 -2.83 -1.88 11.36
C ALA A 154 -1.49 -2.00 10.63
N ALA A 155 -0.69 -0.93 10.63
CA ALA A 155 0.60 -0.90 9.96
C ALA A 155 1.65 -1.79 10.67
N GLU A 156 1.57 -1.92 12.00
CA GLU A 156 2.34 -2.92 12.77
C GLU A 156 1.99 -4.34 12.33
N LYS A 157 0.70 -4.65 12.20
CA LYS A 157 0.25 -5.95 11.70
C LYS A 157 0.76 -6.24 10.29
N HIS A 158 0.74 -5.26 9.39
CA HIS A 158 1.28 -5.41 8.03
C HIS A 158 2.79 -5.62 8.02
N LEU A 159 3.53 -4.88 8.86
CA LEU A 159 4.96 -5.11 9.02
C LEU A 159 5.24 -6.51 9.55
N GLN A 160 4.52 -6.94 10.58
CA GLN A 160 4.64 -8.29 11.13
C GLN A 160 4.31 -9.35 10.06
N GLU A 161 3.20 -9.20 9.35
CA GLU A 161 2.80 -10.11 8.27
C GLU A 161 3.89 -10.26 7.21
N LEU A 162 4.48 -9.15 6.77
CA LEU A 162 5.56 -9.18 5.78
C LEU A 162 6.83 -9.84 6.34
N MET A 163 7.22 -9.49 7.56
CA MET A 163 8.47 -9.96 8.18
C MET A 163 8.37 -11.40 8.70
N GLU A 164 7.17 -11.94 8.92
CA GLU A 164 6.95 -13.34 9.33
C GLU A 164 6.55 -14.24 8.15
N ARG A 165 6.31 -13.65 6.96
CA ARG A 165 5.88 -14.37 5.76
C ARG A 165 6.86 -15.50 5.41
N ARG A 166 6.33 -16.71 5.30
CA ARG A 166 7.03 -17.91 4.84
C ARG A 166 7.32 -17.84 3.35
N ILE A 167 8.59 -18.00 2.97
CA ILE A 167 9.09 -17.83 1.60
C ILE A 167 9.12 -19.17 0.85
N ASP A 168 9.24 -20.28 1.57
CA ASP A 168 9.12 -21.63 1.04
C ASP A 168 7.77 -21.87 0.35
N ALA A 169 6.69 -21.27 0.86
CA ALA A 169 5.37 -21.34 0.24
C ALA A 169 5.25 -20.53 -1.08
N ILE A 170 6.10 -19.52 -1.26
CA ILE A 170 6.12 -18.69 -2.48
C ILE A 170 6.92 -19.38 -3.58
N ASP A 171 7.99 -20.09 -3.21
CA ASP A 171 8.92 -20.77 -4.12
C ASP A 171 9.40 -19.85 -5.28
N PRO A 172 10.06 -18.73 -4.97
CA PRO A 172 10.47 -17.78 -6.01
C PRO A 172 11.48 -18.41 -6.99
N VAL A 173 11.48 -17.91 -8.22
CA VAL A 173 12.46 -18.24 -9.27
C VAL A 173 13.34 -17.05 -9.63
N ALA A 174 12.83 -15.83 -9.43
CA ALA A 174 13.55 -14.58 -9.59
C ALA A 174 13.32 -13.67 -8.38
N ILE A 175 14.33 -12.88 -8.01
CA ILE A 175 14.31 -11.99 -6.85
C ILE A 175 14.89 -10.64 -7.26
N PHE A 176 14.05 -9.61 -7.24
CA PHE A 176 14.48 -8.21 -7.37
C PHE A 176 14.97 -7.71 -6.01
N ILE A 177 16.15 -7.09 -5.97
CA ILE A 177 16.66 -6.42 -4.78
C ILE A 177 17.18 -5.05 -5.18
N ASP A 178 16.70 -4.02 -4.49
CA ASP A 178 17.09 -2.64 -4.75
C ASP A 178 17.07 -1.81 -3.47
N GLY A 179 17.96 -0.83 -3.40
CA GLY A 179 18.00 0.16 -2.34
C GLY A 179 17.12 1.36 -2.70
N LYS A 180 16.25 1.77 -1.78
CA LYS A 180 15.39 2.93 -1.98
C LYS A 180 15.43 3.84 -0.77
N GLY A 181 15.73 5.11 -1.00
CA GLY A 181 15.51 6.17 -0.03
C GLY A 181 14.02 6.31 0.27
N PHE A 182 13.65 6.29 1.54
CA PHE A 182 12.27 6.43 1.99
C PHE A 182 12.24 7.31 3.24
N GLY A 183 11.84 8.58 3.07
CA GLY A 183 12.07 9.59 4.10
C GLY A 183 13.56 9.83 4.29
N ASP A 184 14.01 9.86 5.54
CA ASP A 184 15.42 10.10 5.91
C ASP A 184 16.24 8.81 6.05
N ILE A 185 15.70 7.65 5.64
CA ILE A 185 16.38 6.36 5.74
C ILE A 185 16.48 5.68 4.38
N LEU A 186 17.40 4.74 4.30
CA LEU A 186 17.54 3.84 3.17
C LEU A 186 16.93 2.47 3.53
N LEU A 187 16.14 1.92 2.61
CA LEU A 187 15.56 0.59 2.72
C LEU A 187 16.08 -0.29 1.59
N VAL A 188 16.57 -1.48 1.92
CA VAL A 188 16.83 -2.53 0.93
C VAL A 188 15.59 -3.41 0.87
N VAL A 189 15.00 -3.56 -0.32
CA VAL A 189 13.72 -4.27 -0.50
C VAL A 189 13.91 -5.46 -1.41
N ALA A 190 13.28 -6.59 -1.06
CA ALA A 190 13.23 -7.79 -1.90
C ALA A 190 11.80 -8.09 -2.38
N ILE A 191 11.66 -8.27 -3.70
CA ILE A 191 10.42 -8.74 -4.36
C ILE A 191 10.75 -10.02 -5.12
N GLY A 192 10.00 -11.08 -4.87
CA GLY A 192 10.13 -12.38 -5.54
C GLY A 192 9.12 -12.53 -6.66
N VAL A 193 9.45 -13.33 -7.66
CA VAL A 193 8.52 -13.82 -8.69
C VAL A 193 8.42 -15.32 -8.56
N ASP A 194 7.20 -15.82 -8.40
CA ASP A 194 6.94 -17.27 -8.39
C ASP A 194 6.91 -17.86 -9.81
N ARG A 195 6.82 -19.19 -9.90
CA ARG A 195 6.72 -19.93 -11.18
C ARG A 195 5.48 -19.58 -12.01
N HIS A 196 4.49 -18.91 -11.44
CA HIS A 196 3.27 -18.46 -12.11
C HIS A 196 3.35 -16.99 -12.56
N GLY A 197 4.52 -16.37 -12.39
CA GLY A 197 4.79 -14.98 -12.74
C GLY A 197 4.21 -13.97 -11.75
N THR A 198 3.69 -14.41 -10.60
CA THR A 198 3.13 -13.51 -9.59
C THR A 198 4.27 -12.90 -8.79
N LYS A 199 4.19 -11.58 -8.57
CA LYS A 199 5.15 -10.85 -7.76
C LYS A 199 4.70 -10.85 -6.31
N HIS A 200 5.64 -11.07 -5.39
CA HIS A 200 5.41 -11.12 -3.95
C HIS A 200 6.47 -10.30 -3.23
N THR A 201 6.07 -9.45 -2.30
CA THR A 201 7.01 -8.79 -1.39
C THR A 201 7.58 -9.86 -0.47
N LEU A 202 8.91 -10.00 -0.47
CA LEU A 202 9.60 -10.98 0.36
C LEU A 202 10.05 -10.36 1.68
N GLY A 203 10.51 -9.12 1.66
CA GLY A 203 10.95 -8.43 2.87
C GLY A 203 11.59 -7.08 2.60
N LEU A 204 11.91 -6.38 3.69
CA LEU A 204 12.65 -5.14 3.69
C LEU A 204 13.64 -5.12 4.85
N TRP A 205 14.75 -4.42 4.68
CA TRP A 205 15.74 -4.21 5.73
C TRP A 205 16.15 -2.74 5.79
N GLN A 206 16.24 -2.20 7.00
CA GLN A 206 16.65 -0.81 7.20
C GLN A 206 18.17 -0.70 7.29
N GLY A 207 18.74 0.25 6.55
CA GLY A 207 20.15 0.58 6.59
C GLY A 207 20.38 2.10 6.71
N ALA A 208 21.53 2.49 7.26
CA ALA A 208 22.02 3.86 7.15
C ALA A 208 22.69 4.12 5.78
N THR A 209 23.26 3.06 5.18
CA THR A 209 23.84 3.02 3.83
C THR A 209 23.64 1.61 3.24
N GLU A 210 23.83 1.44 1.93
CA GLU A 210 23.88 0.13 1.26
C GLU A 210 25.18 -0.59 1.58
N ASN A 211 25.44 -0.87 2.85
CA ASN A 211 26.58 -1.70 3.24
C ASN A 211 26.24 -3.18 3.00
N ALA A 212 27.24 -3.99 2.66
CA ALA A 212 27.14 -5.43 2.52
C ALA A 212 26.47 -6.10 3.73
N ALA A 213 26.69 -5.60 4.95
CA ALA A 213 26.05 -6.13 6.16
C ALA A 213 24.50 -6.00 6.14
N VAL A 214 23.96 -4.90 5.61
CA VAL A 214 22.51 -4.68 5.47
C VAL A 214 21.93 -5.65 4.45
N CYS A 215 22.63 -5.83 3.33
CA CYS A 215 22.26 -6.75 2.27
C CYS A 215 22.29 -8.21 2.74
N GLU A 216 23.36 -8.61 3.42
CA GLU A 216 23.48 -9.94 4.03
C GLU A 216 22.41 -10.18 5.10
N GLY A 217 22.08 -9.16 5.90
CA GLY A 217 20.99 -9.22 6.88
C GLY A 217 19.65 -9.58 6.24
N LEU A 218 19.29 -8.89 5.16
CA LEU A 218 18.09 -9.20 4.38
C LEU A 218 18.11 -10.63 3.84
N LEU A 219 19.17 -11.04 3.14
CA LEU A 219 19.25 -12.38 2.54
C LEU A 219 19.18 -13.50 3.59
N ASN A 220 19.87 -13.34 4.73
CA ASN A 220 19.82 -14.30 5.83
C ASN A 220 18.44 -14.37 6.48
N ASP A 221 17.72 -13.24 6.58
CA ASP A 221 16.33 -13.22 7.02
C ASP A 221 15.42 -14.00 6.06
N LEU A 222 15.59 -13.81 4.74
CA LEU A 222 14.84 -14.58 3.75
C LEU A 222 15.11 -16.09 3.88
N ILE A 223 16.37 -16.49 4.09
CA ILE A 223 16.74 -17.89 4.28
C ILE A 223 16.10 -18.48 5.54
N LYS A 224 16.15 -17.76 6.67
CA LYS A 224 15.48 -18.17 7.91
C LYS A 224 13.98 -18.39 7.73
N ARG A 225 13.36 -17.69 6.78
CA ARG A 225 11.94 -17.81 6.43
C ARG A 225 11.62 -18.80 5.33
N GLY A 226 12.62 -19.57 4.86
CA GLY A 226 12.43 -20.69 3.94
C GLY A 226 12.95 -20.48 2.52
N LEU A 227 13.70 -19.40 2.24
CA LEU A 227 14.43 -19.30 0.98
C LEU A 227 15.59 -20.30 0.97
N ASP A 228 15.61 -21.25 0.04
CA ASP A 228 16.61 -22.32 -0.01
C ASP A 228 17.94 -21.82 -0.64
N PRO A 229 19.04 -21.68 0.12
CA PRO A 229 20.32 -21.21 -0.42
C PRO A 229 20.96 -22.18 -1.42
N GLN A 230 20.47 -23.42 -1.53
CA GLN A 230 20.95 -24.44 -2.46
C GLN A 230 20.25 -24.40 -3.83
N LYS A 231 19.19 -23.59 -3.97
CA LYS A 231 18.49 -23.40 -5.24
C LYS A 231 19.14 -22.29 -6.07
N ARG A 232 19.06 -22.43 -7.40
CA ARG A 232 19.45 -21.38 -8.34
C ARG A 232 18.36 -20.32 -8.43
N TYR A 233 18.75 -19.06 -8.29
CA TYR A 233 17.85 -17.92 -8.45
C TYR A 233 18.43 -16.92 -9.44
N LEU A 234 17.53 -16.26 -10.18
CA LEU A 234 17.87 -15.03 -10.88
C LEU A 234 17.69 -13.84 -9.94
N PHE A 235 18.78 -13.19 -9.56
CA PHE A 235 18.77 -11.93 -8.83
C PHE A 235 18.80 -10.75 -9.80
N ILE A 236 17.87 -9.81 -9.65
CA ILE A 236 17.82 -8.58 -10.43
C ILE A 236 18.16 -7.41 -9.50
N ILE A 237 19.27 -6.73 -9.75
CA ILE A 237 19.78 -5.65 -8.89
C ILE A 237 20.13 -4.39 -9.69
N ASP A 238 20.16 -3.23 -9.06
CA ASP A 238 20.55 -1.94 -9.65
C ASP A 238 22.04 -1.87 -10.06
N GLY A 239 22.87 -2.69 -9.41
CA GLY A 239 24.32 -2.72 -9.60
C GLY A 239 25.13 -2.36 -8.36
N ALA A 240 24.49 -2.21 -7.19
CA ALA A 240 25.20 -1.97 -5.95
C ALA A 240 26.23 -3.09 -5.68
N LYS A 241 27.51 -2.70 -5.58
CA LYS A 241 28.62 -3.64 -5.32
C LYS A 241 28.41 -4.42 -4.01
N ALA A 242 27.79 -3.78 -3.02
CA ALA A 242 27.43 -4.41 -1.76
C ALA A 242 26.41 -5.54 -1.92
N LEU A 243 25.35 -5.32 -2.71
CA LEU A 243 24.35 -6.34 -3.02
C LEU A 243 24.98 -7.53 -3.75
N LYS A 244 25.76 -7.25 -4.80
CA LYS A 244 26.46 -8.30 -5.56
C LYS A 244 27.37 -9.14 -4.67
N LYS A 245 28.16 -8.49 -3.80
CA LYS A 245 29.04 -9.18 -2.85
C LYS A 245 28.25 -10.05 -1.87
N ALA A 246 27.16 -9.52 -1.31
CA ALA A 246 26.31 -10.25 -0.37
C ALA A 246 25.65 -11.47 -1.04
N ILE A 247 25.10 -11.31 -2.25
CA ILE A 247 24.51 -12.41 -3.03
C ILE A 247 25.56 -13.49 -3.31
N GLY A 248 26.74 -13.10 -3.79
CA GLY A 248 27.83 -14.05 -4.07
C GLY A 248 28.31 -14.79 -2.83
N LYS A 249 28.33 -14.13 -1.65
CA LYS A 249 28.69 -14.76 -0.38
C LYS A 249 27.66 -15.77 0.09
N VAL A 250 26.36 -15.46 -0.06
CA VAL A 250 25.26 -16.27 0.46
C VAL A 250 24.90 -17.44 -0.46
N PHE A 251 24.89 -17.20 -1.78
CA PHE A 251 24.40 -18.18 -2.78
C PHE A 251 25.52 -18.71 -3.70
N GLY A 252 26.73 -18.15 -3.65
CA GLY A 252 27.86 -18.62 -4.45
C GLY A 252 27.57 -18.67 -5.95
N GLY A 253 28.02 -19.75 -6.61
CA GLY A 253 27.82 -19.98 -8.04
C GLY A 253 26.39 -20.30 -8.46
N LEU A 254 25.44 -20.40 -7.52
CA LEU A 254 24.02 -20.64 -7.80
C LEU A 254 23.27 -19.33 -8.12
N ALA A 255 23.85 -18.18 -7.77
CA ALA A 255 23.28 -16.87 -8.05
C ALA A 255 23.55 -16.43 -9.49
N LEU A 256 22.48 -16.32 -10.28
CA LEU A 256 22.53 -15.64 -11.58
C LEU A 256 22.18 -14.18 -11.35
N THR A 257 23.08 -13.26 -11.68
CA THR A 257 22.84 -11.83 -11.45
C THR A 257 22.53 -11.12 -12.77
N GLN A 258 21.36 -10.50 -12.85
CA GLN A 258 20.98 -9.55 -13.87
C GLN A 258 21.08 -8.13 -13.29
N ARG A 259 21.91 -7.28 -13.89
CA ARG A 259 21.96 -5.87 -13.55
C ARG A 259 20.89 -5.08 -14.29
N CYS A 260 20.23 -4.16 -13.60
CA CYS A 260 19.19 -3.31 -14.14
C CYS A 260 19.72 -2.48 -15.32
N GLN A 261 19.10 -2.65 -16.48
CA GLN A 261 19.50 -1.95 -17.70
C GLN A 261 19.16 -0.44 -17.63
N GLU A 262 18.12 -0.03 -16.91
CA GLU A 262 17.79 1.40 -16.74
C GLU A 262 18.81 2.12 -15.87
N HIS A 263 19.18 1.54 -14.73
CA HIS A 263 20.25 2.08 -13.87
C HIS A 263 21.57 2.13 -14.63
N LYS A 264 21.90 1.08 -15.40
CA LYS A 264 23.10 1.08 -16.24
C LYS A 264 23.10 2.23 -17.25
N LYS A 265 22.00 2.41 -18.00
CA LYS A 265 21.88 3.49 -18.98
C LYS A 265 22.06 4.86 -18.31
N ARG A 266 21.42 5.06 -17.16
CA ARG A 266 21.55 6.29 -16.37
C ARG A 266 23.01 6.57 -15.97
N ASN A 267 23.67 5.59 -15.35
CA ASN A 267 25.06 5.70 -14.91
C ASN A 267 26.03 6.05 -16.06
N VAL A 268 25.78 5.54 -17.27
CA VAL A 268 26.59 5.87 -18.45
C VAL A 268 26.29 7.29 -18.92
N THR A 269 25.01 7.66 -19.03
CA THR A 269 24.60 8.95 -19.57
C THR A 269 24.89 10.13 -18.64
N GLU A 270 24.94 9.93 -17.33
CA GLU A 270 25.28 10.99 -16.36
C GLU A 270 26.73 11.49 -16.48
N HIS A 271 27.60 10.73 -17.13
CA HIS A 271 28.95 11.19 -17.48
C HIS A 271 28.97 12.06 -18.76
N LEU A 272 27.90 12.09 -19.54
CA LEU A 272 27.84 12.72 -20.85
C LEU A 272 27.17 14.10 -20.78
N PRO A 273 27.56 15.04 -21.65
CA PRO A 273 26.81 16.27 -21.88
C PRO A 273 25.35 15.96 -22.27
N ASP A 274 24.41 16.79 -21.81
CA ASP A 274 22.97 16.62 -22.04
C ASP A 274 22.60 16.44 -23.53
N SER A 275 23.35 17.05 -24.45
CA SER A 275 23.15 16.93 -25.90
C SER A 275 23.40 15.51 -26.44
N LEU A 276 24.30 14.75 -25.83
CA LEU A 276 24.67 13.39 -26.27
C LEU A 276 23.87 12.30 -25.55
N GLN A 277 23.25 12.60 -24.41
CA GLN A 277 22.49 11.61 -23.64
C GLN A 277 21.37 10.94 -24.45
N PRO A 278 20.52 11.65 -25.24
CA PRO A 278 19.46 11.00 -26.02
C PRO A 278 19.98 10.02 -27.06
N GLU A 279 21.11 10.34 -27.70
CA GLU A 279 21.74 9.46 -28.69
C GLU A 279 22.22 8.16 -28.05
N PHE A 280 23.00 8.24 -26.98
CA PHE A 280 23.52 7.06 -26.30
C PHE A 280 22.42 6.23 -25.65
N ARG A 281 21.34 6.86 -25.14
CA ARG A 281 20.16 6.10 -24.69
C ARG A 281 19.54 5.28 -25.81
N ARG A 282 19.41 5.83 -27.02
CA ARG A 282 18.89 5.09 -28.19
C ARG A 282 19.81 3.94 -28.58
N LYS A 283 21.13 4.16 -28.65
CA LYS A 283 22.12 3.11 -28.98
C LYS A 283 22.08 1.95 -27.97
N LEU A 284 22.07 2.27 -26.67
CA LEU A 284 21.97 1.27 -25.61
C LEU A 284 20.64 0.52 -25.65
N ASN A 285 19.52 1.21 -25.89
CA ASN A 285 18.21 0.58 -26.06
C ASN A 285 18.20 -0.40 -27.24
N ALA A 286 18.77 -0.01 -28.39
CA ALA A 286 18.86 -0.85 -29.57
C ALA A 286 19.71 -2.11 -29.31
N ALA A 287 20.87 -1.95 -28.65
CA ALA A 287 21.71 -3.08 -28.27
C ALA A 287 20.99 -4.05 -27.32
N TYR A 288 20.27 -3.55 -26.32
CA TYR A 288 19.52 -4.39 -25.38
C TYR A 288 18.28 -5.05 -26.00
N ALA A 289 17.70 -4.48 -27.05
CA ALA A 289 16.56 -5.05 -27.78
C ALA A 289 16.94 -6.27 -28.64
N MET A 290 18.23 -6.47 -28.93
CA MET A 290 18.69 -7.63 -29.70
C MET A 290 18.33 -8.95 -28.99
N THR A 291 18.05 -9.97 -29.80
CA THR A 291 17.69 -11.33 -29.33
C THR A 291 18.93 -12.13 -28.95
N GLY A 292 19.94 -12.13 -29.83
CA GLY A 292 21.20 -12.84 -29.62
C GLY A 292 22.10 -12.19 -28.58
N TYR A 293 22.66 -12.99 -27.69
CA TYR A 293 23.68 -12.52 -26.73
C TYR A 293 24.91 -11.96 -27.42
N ALA A 294 25.42 -12.65 -28.46
CA ALA A 294 26.62 -12.21 -29.18
C ALA A 294 26.41 -10.85 -29.87
N ASP A 295 25.25 -10.67 -30.52
CA ASP A 295 24.92 -9.42 -31.21
C ASP A 295 24.75 -8.26 -30.22
N ALA A 296 24.00 -8.48 -29.14
CA ALA A 296 23.81 -7.49 -28.08
C ALA A 296 25.15 -7.08 -27.45
N LYS A 297 26.02 -8.05 -27.17
CA LYS A 297 27.36 -7.83 -26.63
C LYS A 297 28.22 -7.01 -27.59
N ASN A 298 28.27 -7.40 -28.86
CA ASN A 298 29.04 -6.68 -29.88
C ASN A 298 28.57 -5.23 -30.04
N ALA A 299 27.25 -5.00 -30.05
CA ALA A 299 26.66 -3.67 -30.12
C ALA A 299 27.01 -2.81 -28.89
N LEU A 300 26.98 -3.38 -27.68
CA LEU A 300 27.41 -2.68 -26.47
C LEU A 300 28.90 -2.34 -26.49
N TYR A 301 29.77 -3.25 -26.92
CA TYR A 301 31.21 -2.95 -27.06
C TYR A 301 31.51 -1.92 -28.16
N SER A 302 30.70 -1.86 -29.22
CA SER A 302 30.76 -0.74 -30.17
C SER A 302 30.44 0.59 -29.49
N CYS A 303 29.43 0.62 -28.60
CA CYS A 303 29.15 1.81 -27.80
C CYS A 303 30.31 2.14 -26.84
N VAL A 304 30.96 1.14 -26.23
CA VAL A 304 32.14 1.36 -25.37
C VAL A 304 33.25 2.06 -26.15
N ARG A 305 33.65 1.54 -27.32
CA ARG A 305 34.71 2.14 -28.16
C ARG A 305 34.39 3.57 -28.57
N GLU A 306 33.14 3.85 -28.92
CA GLU A 306 32.72 5.21 -29.24
C GLU A 306 32.80 6.14 -28.01
N LEU A 307 32.34 5.65 -26.85
CA LEU A 307 32.43 6.38 -25.59
C LEU A 307 33.88 6.61 -25.16
N GLU A 308 34.83 5.74 -25.46
CA GLU A 308 36.25 5.94 -25.12
C GLU A 308 36.81 7.22 -25.73
N HIS A 309 36.38 7.57 -26.95
CA HIS A 309 36.77 8.80 -27.63
C HIS A 309 36.06 10.04 -27.09
N ILE A 310 34.83 9.89 -26.60
CA ILE A 310 33.99 11.01 -26.12
C ILE A 310 34.21 11.30 -24.63
N ASN A 311 34.11 10.27 -23.80
CA ASN A 311 34.29 10.32 -22.35
C ASN A 311 34.74 8.94 -21.80
N PRO A 312 36.03 8.77 -21.46
CA PRO A 312 36.55 7.51 -20.92
C PRO A 312 35.88 7.02 -19.63
N SER A 313 35.32 7.91 -18.81
CA SER A 313 34.57 7.52 -17.61
C SER A 313 33.20 6.94 -17.97
N ALA A 314 32.52 7.45 -19.00
CA ALA A 314 31.30 6.84 -19.53
C ALA A 314 31.56 5.45 -20.11
N ALA A 315 32.68 5.27 -20.83
CA ALA A 315 33.11 3.97 -21.37
C ALA A 315 33.35 2.95 -20.24
N ARG A 316 34.16 3.29 -19.24
CA ARG A 316 34.40 2.45 -18.05
C ARG A 316 33.10 2.16 -17.30
N SER A 317 32.23 3.16 -17.17
CA SER A 317 30.91 3.02 -16.57
C SER A 317 30.04 2.05 -17.35
N LEU A 318 30.14 1.95 -18.69
CA LEU A 318 29.42 0.96 -19.50
C LEU A 318 30.05 -0.43 -19.40
N GLU A 319 31.38 -0.53 -19.45
CA GLU A 319 32.11 -1.79 -19.41
C GLU A 319 31.94 -2.53 -18.07
N GLU A 320 31.91 -1.79 -16.96
CA GLU A 320 31.81 -2.35 -15.60
C GLU A 320 30.52 -3.17 -15.40
N GLY A 321 30.60 -4.49 -15.35
CA GLY A 321 29.39 -5.33 -15.20
C GLY A 321 28.46 -5.30 -16.42
N LEU A 322 28.98 -4.98 -17.62
CA LEU A 322 28.27 -5.10 -18.91
C LEU A 322 27.70 -6.51 -19.09
N GLU A 323 28.50 -7.52 -18.75
CA GLU A 323 28.08 -8.91 -18.81
C GLU A 323 26.82 -9.17 -17.98
N GLU A 324 26.70 -8.54 -16.81
CA GLU A 324 25.56 -8.75 -15.92
C GLU A 324 24.28 -8.11 -16.48
N THR A 325 24.37 -7.15 -17.39
CA THR A 325 23.18 -6.59 -18.06
C THR A 325 22.65 -7.48 -19.18
N LEU A 326 23.43 -8.49 -19.58
CA LEU A 326 23.11 -9.47 -20.63
C LEU A 326 22.84 -10.88 -20.08
N THR A 327 22.72 -11.06 -18.77
CA THR A 327 22.43 -12.38 -18.16
C THR A 327 21.14 -12.98 -18.73
N LEU A 328 20.09 -12.18 -18.90
CA LEU A 328 18.84 -12.62 -19.52
C LEU A 328 19.01 -13.10 -20.98
N HIS A 329 19.89 -12.47 -21.76
CA HIS A 329 20.21 -12.91 -23.12
C HIS A 329 20.95 -14.25 -23.11
N ARG A 330 21.91 -14.44 -22.19
CA ARG A 330 22.63 -15.72 -22.05
C ARG A 330 21.71 -16.87 -21.65
N LEU A 331 20.68 -16.57 -20.86
CA LEU A 331 19.68 -17.55 -20.44
C LEU A 331 18.63 -17.84 -21.52
N GLY A 332 18.67 -17.15 -22.67
CA GLY A 332 17.68 -17.33 -23.74
C GLY A 332 16.27 -16.92 -23.35
N VAL A 333 16.13 -16.00 -22.38
CA VAL A 333 14.81 -15.56 -21.90
C VAL A 333 14.06 -14.85 -23.03
N SER A 334 12.79 -15.21 -23.23
CA SER A 334 11.93 -14.61 -24.25
C SER A 334 11.87 -13.09 -24.10
N GLU A 335 11.80 -12.36 -25.23
CA GLU A 335 11.77 -10.89 -25.23
C GLU A 335 10.69 -10.32 -24.29
N LYS A 336 9.49 -10.89 -24.35
CA LYS A 336 8.35 -10.49 -23.53
C LYS A 336 8.59 -10.68 -22.02
N LEU A 337 9.31 -11.73 -21.61
CA LEU A 337 9.68 -11.94 -20.22
C LEU A 337 10.84 -11.04 -19.79
N ARG A 338 11.80 -10.78 -20.70
CA ARG A 338 12.91 -9.85 -20.46
C ARG A 338 12.43 -8.45 -20.12
N GLU A 339 11.33 -7.97 -20.70
CA GLU A 339 10.76 -6.65 -20.37
C GLU A 339 10.52 -6.46 -18.87
N SER A 340 10.07 -7.51 -18.17
CA SER A 340 9.79 -7.47 -16.74
C SER A 340 11.03 -7.70 -15.87
N LEU A 341 12.00 -8.49 -16.34
CA LEU A 341 13.16 -8.91 -15.54
C LEU A 341 14.41 -8.04 -15.76
N ARG A 342 14.45 -7.19 -16.79
CA ARG A 342 15.64 -6.37 -17.09
C ARG A 342 15.80 -5.12 -16.21
N THR A 343 14.82 -4.80 -15.36
CA THR A 343 14.80 -3.59 -14.54
C THR A 343 14.31 -3.86 -13.13
N THR A 344 14.73 -3.05 -12.15
CA THR A 344 14.18 -3.04 -10.78
C THR A 344 12.99 -2.09 -10.62
N ASN A 345 12.40 -1.61 -11.72
CA ASN A 345 11.29 -0.63 -11.71
C ASN A 345 10.05 -1.12 -10.93
N CYS A 346 9.91 -2.42 -10.69
CA CYS A 346 8.85 -2.96 -9.84
C CYS A 346 8.93 -2.43 -8.40
N ILE A 347 10.15 -2.24 -7.87
CA ILE A 347 10.39 -1.67 -6.53
C ILE A 347 10.09 -0.15 -6.56
N GLU A 348 10.57 0.56 -7.57
CA GLU A 348 10.26 1.99 -7.73
C GLU A 348 8.77 2.26 -7.85
N SER A 349 8.07 1.46 -8.66
CA SER A 349 6.62 1.54 -8.87
C SER A 349 5.85 1.26 -7.58
N ALA A 350 6.31 0.28 -6.78
CA ALA A 350 5.71 -0.03 -5.48
C ALA A 350 5.68 1.20 -4.58
N PHE A 351 6.80 1.92 -4.49
CA PHE A 351 6.91 3.13 -3.67
C PHE A 351 6.27 4.37 -4.32
N SER A 352 6.25 4.46 -5.66
CA SER A 352 5.55 5.56 -6.35
C SER A 352 4.06 5.58 -6.02
N SER A 353 3.44 4.40 -5.91
CA SER A 353 2.02 4.26 -5.56
C SER A 353 1.66 4.90 -4.21
N VAL A 354 2.63 5.04 -3.30
CA VAL A 354 2.49 5.71 -1.99
C VAL A 354 3.30 6.99 -1.87
N GLY A 355 4.11 7.35 -2.87
CA GLY A 355 5.09 8.43 -2.80
C GLY A 355 4.47 9.81 -2.54
N TYR A 356 3.29 10.06 -3.12
CA TYR A 356 2.49 11.24 -2.82
C TYR A 356 2.04 11.32 -1.34
N ARG A 357 1.93 10.17 -0.67
CA ARG A 357 1.38 10.05 0.69
C ARG A 357 2.49 10.13 1.72
N THR A 358 3.63 9.53 1.43
CA THR A 358 4.85 9.63 2.24
C THR A 358 5.44 11.04 2.20
N SER A 359 5.33 11.76 1.06
CA SER A 359 5.72 13.17 0.98
C SER A 359 4.88 14.10 1.87
N ARG A 360 3.64 13.71 2.22
CA ARG A 360 2.81 14.43 3.21
C ARG A 360 3.25 14.19 4.66
N VAL A 361 4.05 13.15 4.92
CA VAL A 361 4.64 12.89 6.24
C VAL A 361 5.84 13.83 6.42
N LYS A 362 5.58 15.02 6.98
CA LYS A 362 6.61 16.06 7.15
C LYS A 362 7.68 15.77 8.20
N ARG A 363 7.43 14.82 9.12
CA ARG A 363 8.35 14.45 10.21
C ARG A 363 8.23 12.96 10.50
N TRP A 364 9.27 12.21 10.17
CA TRP A 364 9.48 10.85 10.63
C TRP A 364 9.95 10.90 12.07
N ARG A 365 9.25 10.20 12.97
CA ARG A 365 9.57 10.25 14.41
C ARG A 365 10.64 9.24 14.81
N ASP A 366 10.66 8.09 14.14
CA ASP A 366 11.56 6.98 14.40
C ASP A 366 11.63 6.03 13.19
N GLY A 367 12.61 5.14 13.17
CA GLY A 367 12.78 4.13 12.11
C GLY A 367 11.62 3.14 12.02
N ALA A 368 10.97 2.83 13.14
CA ALA A 368 9.84 1.90 13.19
C ALA A 368 8.60 2.46 12.47
N GLN A 369 8.35 3.76 12.55
CA GLN A 369 7.33 4.44 11.75
C GLN A 369 7.61 4.24 10.27
N THR A 370 8.87 4.40 9.85
CA THR A 370 9.24 4.31 8.45
C THR A 370 9.11 2.89 7.90
N GLN A 371 9.57 1.89 8.64
CA GLN A 371 9.40 0.48 8.29
C GLN A 371 7.91 0.09 8.17
N ARG A 372 7.07 0.53 9.10
CA ARG A 372 5.62 0.29 9.05
C ARG A 372 4.99 0.88 7.79
N TRP A 373 5.36 2.11 7.43
CA TRP A 373 4.88 2.75 6.20
C TRP A 373 5.39 2.04 4.95
N ALA A 374 6.65 1.62 4.92
CA ALA A 374 7.23 0.92 3.78
C ALA A 374 6.60 -0.47 3.58
N ALA A 375 6.47 -1.28 4.64
CA ALA A 375 5.80 -2.58 4.56
C ALA A 375 4.35 -2.43 4.10
N SER A 376 3.63 -1.47 4.66
CA SER A 376 2.26 -1.15 4.28
C SER A 376 2.13 -0.75 2.80
N ALA A 377 3.10 0.01 2.31
CA ALA A 377 3.14 0.43 0.91
C ALA A 377 3.40 -0.74 -0.03
N LEU A 378 4.33 -1.62 0.32
CA LEU A 378 4.68 -2.79 -0.48
C LEU A 378 3.50 -3.77 -0.56
N LEU A 379 2.89 -4.12 0.59
CA LEU A 379 1.73 -5.00 0.61
C LEU A 379 0.52 -4.39 -0.14
N PHE A 380 0.30 -3.08 -0.02
CA PHE A 380 -0.73 -2.40 -0.80
C PHE A 380 -0.42 -2.42 -2.31
N ALA A 381 0.83 -2.26 -2.71
CA ALA A 381 1.22 -2.35 -4.12
C ALA A 381 1.07 -3.79 -4.66
N GLU A 382 1.41 -4.80 -3.84
CA GLU A 382 1.34 -6.22 -4.17
C GLU A 382 -0.07 -6.65 -4.61
N GLU A 383 -1.11 -6.20 -3.92
CA GLU A 383 -2.52 -6.46 -4.30
C GLU A 383 -2.88 -6.02 -5.74
N ARG A 384 -2.12 -5.09 -6.32
CA ARG A 384 -2.40 -4.45 -7.61
C ARG A 384 -1.41 -4.85 -8.70
N TRP A 385 -0.41 -5.66 -8.37
CA TRP A 385 0.58 -6.06 -9.36
C TRP A 385 -0.01 -7.02 -10.37
N HIS A 386 0.17 -6.69 -11.65
CA HIS A 386 0.03 -7.66 -12.71
C HIS A 386 1.16 -8.69 -12.63
N ARG A 387 0.90 -9.91 -13.11
CA ARG A 387 1.94 -10.92 -13.33
C ARG A 387 3.01 -10.37 -14.28
N VAL A 388 4.22 -10.92 -14.20
CA VAL A 388 5.30 -10.57 -15.13
C VAL A 388 4.86 -10.88 -16.57
N SER A 389 5.17 -9.99 -17.49
CA SER A 389 4.88 -10.17 -18.91
C SER A 389 5.54 -11.45 -19.39
N GLY A 390 4.86 -12.20 -20.26
CA GLY A 390 5.47 -13.36 -20.90
C GLY A 390 5.67 -14.58 -20.01
N TRP A 391 5.18 -14.62 -18.75
CA TRP A 391 5.42 -15.72 -17.80
C TRP A 391 5.04 -17.14 -18.25
N ARG A 392 4.18 -17.28 -19.27
CA ARG A 392 3.74 -18.57 -19.83
C ARG A 392 4.67 -19.11 -20.93
N TYR A 393 5.51 -18.25 -21.48
CA TYR A 393 6.47 -18.54 -22.54
C TYR A 393 7.86 -18.68 -21.92
#